data_AF-G9ZTB0-F1
#
_entry.id   AF-G9ZTB0-F1
#
_cell.length_a   1.000
_cell.length_b   1.000
_cell.length_c   1.000
_cell.angle_alpha   90.00
_cell.angle_beta   90.00
_cell.angle_gamma   90.00
#
_symmetry.space_group_name_H-M   'P 1'
#
loop_
_entity.id
_entity.type
_entity.pdbx_description
1 polymer ?
#
loop_
_entity_poly.entity_id
_entity_poly.type
_entity_poly.pdbx_seq_one_letter_code
_entity_poly.pdbx_strand_id
1 'polypeptide(L)' 'MELTLTESARQFNVTPDVIANYIQQGLVPSKQQLTSTTTLNDRDIYWLDLVHCFIENGSSISEVKKLIEHCDI' A
#
# COMPACT_ATOMS: atom_id res chain seq x y z
N MET A 1 10.47 -11.46 1.87
CA MET A 1 10.73 -10.91 3.22
C MET A 1 9.40 -10.45 3.80
N GLU A 2 9.22 -10.44 5.12
CA GLU A 2 8.00 -9.89 5.74
C GLU A 2 8.38 -8.67 6.58
N LEU A 3 7.77 -7.52 6.29
CA LEU A 3 8.01 -6.26 6.95
C LEU A 3 6.78 -5.83 7.74
N THR A 4 6.98 -5.23 8.90
CA THR A 4 5.91 -4.56 9.63
C THR A 4 5.50 -3.27 8.91
N LEU A 5 4.34 -2.72 9.26
CA LEU A 5 3.90 -1.39 8.82
C LEU A 5 4.97 -0.32 9.06
N THR A 6 5.63 -0.36 10.23
CA THR A 6 6.66 0.61 10.61
C THR A 6 7.91 0.49 9.75
N GLU A 7 8.35 -0.73 9.44
CA GLU A 7 9.51 -0.96 8.57
C GLU A 7 9.21 -0.56 7.13
N SER A 8 8.02 -0.89 6.63
CA SER A 8 7.56 -0.51 5.29
C SER A 8 7.46 1.02 5.16
N ALA A 9 6.91 1.69 6.17
CA ALA A 9 6.80 3.15 6.18
C ALA A 9 8.17 3.84 6.15
N ARG A 10 9.17 3.29 6.87
CA ARG A 10 10.56 3.77 6.79
C ARG A 10 11.17 3.62 5.41
N GLN A 11 10.85 2.54 4.69
CA GLN A 11 11.36 2.30 3.33
C GLN A 11 10.87 3.36 2.34
N PHE A 12 9.61 3.77 2.46
CA PHE A 12 9.01 4.82 1.63
C PHE A 12 9.16 6.23 2.21
N ASN A 13 9.86 6.38 3.34
CA ASN A 13 10.00 7.66 4.06
C ASN A 13 8.65 8.34 4.39
N VAL A 14 7.62 7.54 4.70
CA VAL A 14 6.28 7.99 5.10
C VAL A 14 5.97 7.58 6.54
N THR A 15 4.84 8.05 7.07
CA THR A 15 4.35 7.58 8.37
C THR A 15 3.62 6.23 8.22
N PRO A 16 3.61 5.38 9.26
CA PRO A 16 2.84 4.13 9.25
C PRO A 16 1.34 4.34 8.95
N ASP A 17 0.78 5.50 9.32
CA ASP A 17 -0.60 5.87 9.02
C ASP A 17 -0.88 6.00 7.52
N VAL A 18 0.09 6.44 6.72
CA VAL A 18 -0.03 6.54 5.25
C VAL A 18 -0.16 5.14 4.65
N ILE A 19 0.72 4.22 5.06
CA ILE A 19 0.67 2.81 4.62
C ILE A 19 -0.65 2.17 5.08
N ALA A 20 -1.06 2.43 6.32
CA ALA A 20 -2.33 1.93 6.83
C ALA A 20 -3.54 2.45 6.04
N ASN A 21 -3.52 3.72 5.64
CA ASN A 21 -4.54 4.31 4.78
C ASN A 21 -4.59 3.61 3.42
N TYR A 22 -3.45 3.35 2.77
CA TYR A 22 -3.44 2.64 1.48
C TYR A 22 -4.10 1.25 1.58
N ILE A 23 -3.80 0.51 2.63
CA ILE A 23 -4.39 -0.81 2.89
C ILE A 23 -5.91 -0.70 3.16
N GLN A 24 -6.32 0.25 4.01
CA GLN A 24 -7.75 0.48 4.33
C GLN A 24 -8.57 0.93 3.12
N GLN A 25 -7.95 1.65 2.18
CA GLN A 25 -8.58 2.08 0.93
C GLN A 25 -8.66 0.95 -0.11
N GLY A 26 -8.03 -0.19 0.15
CA GLY A 26 -7.97 -1.34 -0.74
C GLY A 26 -6.97 -1.18 -1.88
N LEU A 27 -5.94 -0.34 -1.71
CA LEU A 27 -4.88 -0.14 -2.70
C LEU A 27 -3.83 -1.26 -2.67
N VAL A 28 -3.90 -2.14 -1.68
CA VAL A 28 -3.05 -3.33 -1.58
C VAL A 28 -3.96 -4.56 -1.68
N PRO A 29 -4.11 -5.16 -2.88
CA PRO A 29 -5.11 -6.21 -3.11
C PRO A 29 -4.99 -7.42 -2.19
N SER A 30 -3.77 -7.78 -1.82
CA SER A 30 -3.43 -8.90 -0.94
C SER A 30 -3.70 -8.64 0.55
N LYS A 31 -3.94 -7.38 0.94
CA LYS A 31 -4.26 -6.99 2.31
C LYS A 31 -5.48 -6.08 2.30
N GLN A 32 -6.65 -6.66 2.55
CA GLN A 32 -7.91 -5.92 2.58
C GLN A 32 -8.24 -5.34 3.95
N GLN A 33 -7.53 -5.74 5.01
CA GLN A 33 -7.80 -5.28 6.37
C GLN A 33 -6.52 -5.17 7.18
N LEU A 34 -6.42 -4.08 7.95
CA LEU A 34 -5.36 -3.90 8.95
C LEU A 34 -5.70 -4.70 10.22
N THR A 35 -4.73 -5.47 10.68
CA THR A 35 -4.72 -6.13 11.98
C THR A 35 -3.48 -5.71 12.76
N SER A 36 -3.50 -5.85 14.09
CA SER A 36 -2.36 -5.54 14.97
C SER A 36 -1.09 -6.35 14.64
N THR A 37 -1.23 -7.43 13.87
CA THR A 37 -0.15 -8.32 13.43
C THR A 37 0.05 -8.29 11.91
N THR A 38 -0.40 -7.22 11.23
CA THR A 38 -0.23 -7.10 9.78
C THR A 38 1.24 -7.00 9.42
N THR A 39 1.74 -8.07 8.80
CA THR A 39 3.01 -8.09 8.07
C THR A 39 2.75 -7.97 6.58
N LEU A 40 3.67 -7.31 5.89
CA LEU A 40 3.66 -7.03 4.46
C LEU A 40 4.76 -7.87 3.81
N ASN A 41 4.37 -8.73 2.89
CA ASN A 41 5.32 -9.52 2.11
C ASN A 41 5.83 -8.73 0.88
N ASP A 42 6.76 -9.30 0.12
CA ASP A 42 7.36 -8.61 -1.03
C ASP A 42 6.32 -8.16 -2.08
N ARG A 43 5.20 -8.90 -2.25
CA ARG A 43 4.11 -8.52 -3.16
C ARG A 43 3.32 -7.33 -2.61
N ASP A 44 3.08 -7.29 -1.30
CA ASP A 44 2.44 -6.16 -0.64
C ASP A 44 3.28 -4.89 -0.76
N ILE A 45 4.60 -5.02 -0.55
CA ILE A 45 5.57 -3.92 -0.69
C ILE A 45 5.61 -3.41 -2.13
N TYR A 46 5.59 -4.30 -3.14
CA TYR A 46 5.51 -3.89 -4.54
C TYR A 46 4.26 -3.05 -4.84
N TRP A 47 3.09 -3.46 -4.33
CA TRP A 47 1.86 -2.68 -4.50
C TRP A 47 1.94 -1.34 -3.79
N LEU A 48 2.50 -1.29 -2.58
CA LEU A 48 2.70 -0.05 -1.83
C LEU A 48 3.61 0.92 -2.59
N ASP A 49 4.72 0.44 -3.16
CA ASP A 49 5.64 1.26 -3.96
C ASP A 49 4.95 1.85 -5.20
N LEU A 50 4.22 1.00 -5.92
CA LEU A 50 3.47 1.41 -7.11
C LEU A 50 2.42 2.48 -6.77
N VAL A 51 1.60 2.24 -5.75
CA VAL A 51 0.57 3.17 -5.29
C VAL A 51 1.18 4.48 -4.80
N HIS A 52 2.22 4.38 -3.99
CA HIS A 52 2.91 5.53 -3.43
C HIS A 52 3.47 6.41 -4.54
N CYS A 53 4.13 5.81 -5.53
CA CYS A 53 4.65 6.51 -6.71
C CYS A 53 3.53 7.25 -7.47
N PHE A 54 2.37 6.63 -7.70
CA PHE A 54 1.25 7.34 -8.35
C PHE A 54 0.78 8.55 -7.55
N ILE A 55 0.66 8.40 -6.23
CA ILE A 55 0.18 9.46 -5.34
C ILE A 55 1.19 10.60 -5.24
N GLU A 56 2.49 10.31 -5.13
CA GLU A 56 3.55 11.32 -5.14
C GLU A 56 3.59 12.10 -6.46
N ASN A 57 3.27 11.44 -7.57
CA ASN A 57 3.17 12.09 -8.89
C ASN A 57 1.85 12.86 -9.10
N GLY A 58 1.02 13.02 -8.06
CA GLY A 58 -0.19 13.84 -8.08
C GLY A 58 -1.47 13.10 -8.47
N SER A 59 -1.44 11.76 -8.61
CA SER A 59 -2.65 10.98 -8.82
C SER A 59 -3.45 10.90 -7.51
N SER A 60 -4.78 10.92 -7.62
CA SER A 60 -5.62 10.73 -6.45
C SER A 60 -5.74 9.25 -6.08
N ILE A 61 -5.95 8.96 -4.78
CA ILE A 61 -6.23 7.59 -4.29
C ILE A 61 -7.38 6.93 -5.08
N SER A 62 -8.42 7.69 -5.43
CA SER A 62 -9.56 7.18 -6.19
C SER A 62 -9.21 6.77 -7.62
N GLU A 63 -8.30 7.48 -8.28
CA GLU A 63 -7.80 7.11 -9.62
C GLU A 63 -6.93 5.86 -9.55
N VAL A 64 -6.01 5.81 -8.57
CA VAL A 64 -5.15 4.64 -8.35
C VAL A 64 -5.99 3.41 -8.03
N LYS A 65 -7.05 3.56 -7.22
CA LYS A 65 -7.98 2.47 -6.91
C LYS A 65 -8.65 1.90 -8.15
N LYS A 66 -9.13 2.75 -9.06
CA LYS A 66 -9.71 2.32 -10.35
C LYS A 66 -8.69 1.59 -11.21
N LEU A 67 -7.43 2.04 -11.22
CA LEU A 67 -6.36 1.35 -11.96
C LEU A 67 -6.13 -0.06 -11.41
N ILE A 68 -6.11 -0.21 -10.08
CA ILE A 68 -5.89 -1.49 -9.40
C ILE A 68 -7.05 -2.46 -9.66
N GLU A 69 -8.30 -1.97 -9.71
CA GLU A 69 -9.48 -2.77 -10.07
C GLU A 69 -9.38 -3.40 -11.47
N HIS A 70 -8.56 -2.83 -12.35
CA HIS A 70 -8.31 -3.36 -13.70
C HIS A 70 -7.08 -4.26 -13.81
N CYS A 71 -6.27 -4.38 -12.75
CA CYS A 71 -5.16 -5.31 -12.72
C CYS A 71 -5.68 -6.71 -12.40
N ASP A 72 -5.29 -7.71 -13.19
CA ASP A 72 -5.53 -9.12 -12.86
C ASP A 72 -4.61 -9.49 -11.67
N ILE A 73 -5.23 -9.82 -10.53
CA ILE A 73 -4.56 -10.04 -9.23
C ILE A 73 -4.52 -11.53 -8.89
#